data_AF-A0A939FPM0-F1
#
_entry.id   AF-A0A939FPM0-F1
#
_cell.length_a   1.000
_cell.length_b   1.000
_cell.length_c   1.000
_cell.angle_alpha   90.00
_cell.angle_beta   90.00
_cell.angle_gamma   90.00
#
_symmetry.space_group_name_H-M   'P 1'
#
loop_
_entity.id
_entity.type
_entity.pdbx_description
1 polymer ?
#
loop_
_entity_poly.entity_id
_entity_poly.type
_entity_poly.pdbx_seq_one_letter_code
_entity_poly.pdbx_strand_id
1 'polypeptide(L)'
;MAHAARATVRPGPGASLDAVAADVGLSPPRLRALVRESVGIPLARLRQRGRLRGAVADLPGSSVAAAAAAAGFADQAHLTRTSRTLLGRTPASLGRAVPAPRDERPSDERPSPVSARG
;
A
#
# COMPACT_ATOMS: atom_id res chain seq x y z
N MET A 1 7.27 -24.74 8.71
CA MET A 1 7.93 -23.42 8.66
C MET A 1 7.55 -22.57 7.44
N ALA A 2 7.37 -23.13 6.23
CA ALA A 2 7.12 -22.34 5.00
C ALA A 2 5.72 -21.70 4.85
N HIS A 3 4.73 -22.05 5.68
CA HIS A 3 3.37 -21.50 5.58
C HIS A 3 3.22 -20.13 6.27
N ALA A 4 3.84 -19.95 7.45
CA ALA A 4 3.83 -18.71 8.23
C ALA A 4 4.42 -17.50 7.48
N ALA A 5 5.45 -17.72 6.65
CA ALA A 5 6.03 -16.67 5.82
C ALA A 5 5.04 -16.16 4.75
N ARG A 6 4.16 -17.03 4.19
CA ARG A 6 3.20 -16.63 3.15
C ARG A 6 2.09 -15.72 3.69
N ALA A 7 1.62 -15.95 4.93
CA ALA A 7 0.64 -15.08 5.58
C ALA A 7 1.16 -13.64 5.78
N THR A 8 2.49 -13.45 5.91
CA THR A 8 3.09 -12.11 6.04
C THR A 8 3.17 -11.30 4.74
N VAL A 9 2.98 -11.95 3.57
CA VAL A 9 3.34 -11.37 2.26
C VAL A 9 2.19 -10.64 1.57
N ARG A 10 0.92 -10.91 1.95
CA ARG A 10 -0.21 -10.10 1.48
C ARG A 10 -1.02 -9.55 2.65
N PRO A 11 -0.54 -8.48 3.31
CA PRO A 11 -1.41 -7.75 4.20
C PRO A 11 -2.50 -7.07 3.35
N GLY A 12 -3.73 -7.56 3.45
CA GLY A 12 -4.89 -6.72 3.18
C GLY A 12 -4.91 -5.54 4.17
N PRO A 13 -5.74 -4.52 3.91
CA PRO A 13 -5.84 -3.38 4.81
C PRO A 13 -6.27 -3.90 6.19
N GLY A 14 -5.40 -3.72 7.21
CA GLY A 14 -5.72 -4.05 8.60
C GLY A 14 -5.13 -5.32 9.21
N ALA A 15 -4.32 -6.12 8.50
CA ALA A 15 -3.64 -7.25 9.15
C ALA A 15 -2.66 -6.73 10.23
N SER A 16 -3.07 -6.68 11.50
CA SER A 16 -2.21 -6.24 12.61
C SER A 16 -1.09 -7.24 12.85
N LEU A 17 0.02 -6.79 13.42
CA LEU A 17 1.10 -7.73 13.78
C LEU A 17 0.58 -8.79 14.77
N ASP A 18 -0.33 -8.38 15.65
CA ASP A 18 -0.90 -9.24 16.69
C ASP A 18 -1.78 -10.32 16.08
N ALA A 19 -2.57 -10.01 15.05
CA ALA A 19 -3.35 -11.01 14.32
C ALA A 19 -2.45 -12.07 13.65
N VAL A 20 -1.35 -11.64 13.01
CA VAL A 20 -0.39 -12.55 12.39
C VAL A 20 0.33 -13.38 13.44
N ALA A 21 0.69 -12.79 14.58
CA ALA A 21 1.35 -13.49 15.67
C ALA A 21 0.42 -14.54 16.30
N ALA A 22 -0.86 -14.21 16.52
CA ALA A 22 -1.87 -15.13 17.00
C ALA A 22 -2.09 -16.32 16.05
N ASP A 23 -2.21 -16.06 14.74
CA ASP A 23 -2.40 -17.08 13.70
C ASP A 23 -1.28 -18.14 13.69
N VAL A 24 -0.04 -17.74 14.00
CA VAL A 24 1.12 -18.63 14.05
C VAL A 24 1.47 -19.11 15.46
N GLY A 25 0.63 -18.81 16.46
CA GLY A 25 0.83 -19.23 17.86
C GLY A 25 2.03 -18.59 18.55
N LEU A 26 2.40 -17.36 18.17
CA LEU A 26 3.55 -16.63 18.73
C LEU A 26 3.13 -15.30 19.36
N SER A 27 3.95 -14.81 20.27
CA SER A 27 3.87 -13.40 20.69
C SER A 27 4.45 -12.47 19.60
N PRO A 28 3.98 -11.22 19.50
CA PRO A 28 4.50 -10.26 18.51
C PRO A 28 6.02 -10.03 18.61
N PRO A 29 6.64 -9.93 19.80
CA PRO A 29 8.10 -9.84 19.93
C PRO A 29 8.83 -11.09 19.42
N ARG A 30 8.30 -12.29 19.72
CA ARG A 30 8.91 -13.55 19.28
C ARG A 30 8.82 -13.74 17.77
N LEU A 31 7.70 -13.36 17.16
CA LEU A 31 7.56 -13.34 15.71
C LEU A 31 8.58 -12.39 15.05
N ARG A 32 8.77 -11.17 15.59
CA ARG A 32 9.78 -10.23 15.08
C ARG A 32 11.20 -10.81 15.16
N ALA A 33 11.55 -11.43 16.28
CA ALA A 33 12.87 -12.04 16.50
C ALA A 33 13.13 -13.18 15.50
N LEU A 34 12.19 -14.13 15.39
CA LEU A 34 12.31 -15.27 14.48
C LEU A 34 12.40 -14.85 13.01
N VAL A 35 11.62 -13.84 12.59
CA VAL A 35 11.72 -13.33 11.22
C VAL A 35 13.06 -12.67 10.96
N ARG A 36 13.59 -11.91 11.92
CA ARG A 36 14.91 -11.30 11.80
C ARG A 36 16.02 -12.34 11.74
N GLU A 37 15.94 -13.39 12.55
CA GLU A 37 16.90 -14.49 12.58
C GLU A 37 16.86 -15.33 11.30
N SER A 38 15.66 -15.66 10.80
CA SER A 38 15.48 -16.51 9.62
C SER A 38 15.67 -15.79 8.29
N VAL A 39 15.24 -14.54 8.16
CA VAL A 39 15.26 -13.77 6.89
C VAL A 39 16.38 -12.72 6.87
N GLY A 40 17.00 -12.42 8.02
CA GLY A 40 18.08 -11.43 8.13
C GLY A 40 17.62 -9.98 8.06
N ILE A 41 16.32 -9.70 7.85
CA ILE A 41 15.78 -8.34 7.78
C ILE A 41 14.58 -8.12 8.70
N PRO A 42 14.38 -6.89 9.21
CA PRO A 42 13.27 -6.61 10.11
C PRO A 42 11.91 -6.92 9.50
N LEU A 43 11.01 -7.52 10.28
CA LEU A 43 9.64 -7.83 9.86
C LEU A 43 8.89 -6.61 9.32
N ALA A 44 9.09 -5.43 9.91
CA ALA A 44 8.49 -4.19 9.41
C ALA A 44 8.90 -3.88 7.96
N ARG A 45 10.18 -4.12 7.60
CA ARG A 45 10.69 -3.91 6.24
C ARG A 45 10.11 -4.93 5.27
N LEU A 46 9.99 -6.20 5.68
CA LEU A 46 9.31 -7.23 4.88
C LEU A 46 7.86 -6.85 4.57
N ARG A 47 7.12 -6.41 5.60
CA ARG A 47 5.73 -5.96 5.45
C ARG A 47 5.62 -4.75 4.55
N GLN A 48 6.50 -3.76 4.69
CA GLN A 48 6.51 -2.58 3.82
C GLN A 48 6.74 -2.97 2.35
N ARG A 49 7.65 -3.91 2.10
CA ARG A 49 7.91 -4.43 0.75
C ARG A 49 6.72 -5.23 0.22
N GLY A 50 6.01 -5.97 1.06
CA GLY A 50 4.76 -6.67 0.71
C GLY A 50 3.64 -5.71 0.31
N ARG A 51 3.37 -4.68 1.13
CA ARG A 51 2.40 -3.63 0.83
C ARG A 51 2.70 -2.92 -0.48
N LEU A 52 3.96 -2.53 -0.70
CA LEU A 52 4.37 -1.89 -1.95
C LEU A 52 4.12 -2.78 -3.18
N ARG A 53 4.41 -4.08 -3.08
CA ARG A 53 4.13 -5.03 -4.18
C ARG A 53 2.63 -5.14 -4.47
N GLY A 54 1.80 -5.21 -3.43
CA GLY A 54 0.34 -5.22 -3.58
C GLY A 54 -0.15 -3.94 -4.27
N ALA A 55 0.25 -2.77 -3.78
CA ALA A 55 -0.11 -1.49 -4.38
C ALA A 55 0.28 -1.42 -5.86
N VAL A 56 1.51 -1.82 -6.22
CA VAL A 56 1.99 -1.78 -7.61
C VAL A 56 1.22 -2.74 -8.51
N ALA A 57 0.82 -3.91 -8.00
CA ALA A 57 0.01 -4.87 -8.75
C ALA A 57 -1.40 -4.34 -9.06
N ASP A 58 -1.96 -3.49 -8.20
CA ASP A 58 -3.29 -2.92 -8.37
C ASP A 58 -3.34 -1.68 -9.29
N LEU A 59 -2.20 -1.03 -9.56
CA LEU A 59 -2.12 0.20 -10.36
C LEU A 59 -2.67 0.11 -11.80
N PRO A 60 -2.60 -1.01 -12.53
CA PRO A 60 -3.16 -1.07 -13.89
C PRO A 60 -4.68 -0.88 -13.95
N GLY A 61 -5.38 -1.16 -12.85
CA GLY A 61 -6.85 -1.07 -12.77
C GLY A 61 -7.36 -0.08 -11.74
N SER A 62 -6.48 0.75 -11.14
CA SER A 62 -6.88 1.65 -10.06
C SER A 62 -6.05 2.93 -10.02
N SER A 63 -6.62 3.98 -9.43
CA SER A 63 -5.86 5.20 -9.13
C SER A 63 -4.80 4.92 -8.06
N VAL A 64 -3.73 5.72 -8.03
CA VAL A 64 -2.66 5.57 -7.03
C VAL A 64 -3.20 5.70 -5.60
N ALA A 65 -4.21 6.55 -5.39
CA ALA A 65 -4.88 6.69 -4.10
C ALA A 65 -5.67 5.42 -3.71
N ALA A 66 -6.40 4.83 -4.65
CA ALA A 66 -7.13 3.58 -4.41
C ALA A 66 -6.17 2.41 -4.12
N ALA A 67 -5.10 2.26 -4.90
CA ALA A 67 -4.05 1.27 -4.66
C ALA A 67 -3.36 1.45 -3.31
N ALA A 68 -3.11 2.71 -2.89
CA ALA A 68 -2.54 3.01 -1.59
C ALA A 68 -3.46 2.55 -0.45
N ALA A 69 -4.75 2.87 -0.52
CA ALA A 69 -5.74 2.47 0.46
C ALA A 69 -5.89 0.94 0.53
N ALA A 70 -6.03 0.28 -0.62
CA ALA A 70 -6.14 -1.18 -0.71
C ALA A 70 -4.92 -1.91 -0.13
N ALA A 71 -3.71 -1.37 -0.33
CA ALA A 71 -2.49 -1.94 0.20
C ALA A 71 -2.17 -1.52 1.65
N GLY A 72 -3.04 -0.74 2.30
CA GLY A 72 -2.88 -0.31 3.70
C GLY A 72 -1.82 0.77 3.92
N PHE A 73 -1.59 1.64 2.93
CA PHE A 73 -0.91 2.93 3.13
C PHE A 73 -1.91 3.97 3.65
N ALA A 74 -1.40 4.92 4.44
CA ALA A 74 -2.22 6.02 4.97
C ALA A 74 -2.81 6.91 3.88
N ASP A 75 -2.03 7.16 2.82
CA ASP A 75 -2.41 7.98 1.68
C ASP A 75 -1.47 7.70 0.48
N GLN A 76 -1.76 8.31 -0.67
CA GLN A 76 -0.93 8.25 -1.88
C GLN A 76 0.48 8.84 -1.68
N ALA A 77 0.65 9.87 -0.85
CA ALA A 77 1.94 10.50 -0.62
C ALA A 77 2.89 9.56 0.15
N HIS A 78 2.37 8.81 1.13
CA HIS A 78 3.07 7.78 1.88
C HIS A 78 3.49 6.62 0.97
N LEU A 79 2.60 6.14 0.08
CA LEU A 79 2.95 5.16 -0.94
C LEU A 79 4.08 5.68 -1.86
N THR A 80 3.99 6.95 -2.27
CA THR A 80 4.99 7.58 -3.16
C THR A 80 6.36 7.68 -2.50
N ARG A 81 6.44 8.15 -1.24
CA ARG A 81 7.69 8.20 -0.46
C ARG A 81 8.29 6.80 -0.33
N THR A 82 7.48 5.81 0.01
CA THR A 82 7.91 4.42 0.15
C THR A 82 8.47 3.86 -1.15
N SER A 83 7.81 4.11 -2.28
CA SER A 83 8.22 3.62 -3.59
C SER A 83 9.57 4.22 -4.00
N ARG A 84 9.78 5.52 -3.75
CA ARG A 84 11.08 6.16 -3.99
C ARG A 84 12.17 5.57 -3.11
N THR A 85 11.91 5.38 -1.81
CA THR A 85 12.89 4.80 -0.89
C THR A 85 13.28 3.36 -1.24
N LEU A 86 12.31 2.53 -1.66
CA LEU A 86 12.55 1.10 -1.88
C LEU A 86 12.93 0.74 -3.32
N LEU A 87 12.43 1.48 -4.31
CA LEU A 87 12.58 1.16 -5.74
C LEU A 87 13.16 2.31 -6.58
N GLY A 88 13.38 3.49 -5.99
CA GLY A 88 13.88 4.67 -6.71
C GLY A 88 12.86 5.30 -7.68
N ARG A 89 11.63 4.78 -7.74
CA ARG A 89 10.61 5.16 -8.73
C ARG A 89 9.28 5.51 -8.08
N THR A 90 8.44 6.28 -8.76
CA THR A 90 7.10 6.60 -8.27
C THR A 90 6.12 5.48 -8.62
N PRO A 91 5.05 5.27 -7.84
CA PRO A 91 4.04 4.25 -8.13
C PRO A 91 3.49 4.41 -9.54
N ALA A 92 3.08 5.62 -9.92
CA ALA A 92 2.54 5.92 -11.25
C ALA A 92 3.48 5.51 -12.39
N SER A 93 4.80 5.65 -12.21
CA SER A 93 5.78 5.21 -13.23
C SER A 93 5.93 3.69 -13.33
N LEU A 94 5.55 2.94 -12.28
CA LEU A 94 5.57 1.49 -12.24
C LEU A 94 4.29 0.89 -12.84
N GLY A 95 3.15 1.57 -12.67
CA GLY A 95 1.85 1.14 -13.22
C GLY A 95 1.64 1.44 -14.71
N ARG A 96 2.45 2.30 -15.32
CA ARG A 96 2.27 2.83 -16.68
C ARG A 96 2.60 1.85 -17.83
N ALA A 97 2.54 0.55 -17.57
CA ALA A 97 2.68 -0.47 -18.62
C ALA A 97 1.45 -0.55 -19.54
N VAL A 98 0.30 0.04 -19.16
CA VAL A 98 -0.83 0.39 -20.04
C VAL A 98 -1.47 1.66 -19.45
N PRO A 99 -1.78 2.71 -20.24
CA PRO A 99 -2.45 3.90 -19.70
C PRO A 99 -3.89 3.56 -19.28
N ALA A 100 -4.14 3.51 -17.97
CA ALA A 100 -5.50 3.47 -17.44
C ALA A 100 -6.24 4.78 -17.80
N PRO A 101 -7.55 4.72 -18.14
CA PRO A 101 -8.34 5.89 -18.48
C PRO A 101 -8.33 6.89 -17.31
N ARG A 102 -8.17 8.17 -17.66
CA ARG A 102 -8.12 9.27 -16.71
C ARG A 102 -9.50 9.38 -16.07
N ASP A 103 -9.60 9.03 -14.79
CA ASP A 103 -10.73 9.46 -13.96
C ASP A 103 -10.64 10.98 -13.84
N GLU A 104 -11.37 11.66 -14.73
CA GLU A 104 -11.77 13.04 -14.57
C GLU A 104 -12.56 13.14 -13.27
N ARG A 105 -11.92 13.61 -12.21
CA ARG A 105 -12.65 14.14 -11.05
C ARG A 105 -13.44 15.33 -11.58
N PRO A 106 -14.78 15.41 -11.38
CA PRO A 106 -15.51 16.62 -11.69
C PRO A 106 -14.88 17.77 -10.91
N SER A 107 -14.41 18.75 -11.67
CA SER A 107 -13.92 20.02 -11.17
C SER A 107 -14.96 20.58 -10.21
N ASP A 108 -14.54 20.75 -8.97
CA ASP A 108 -14.89 21.85 -8.06
C ASP A 108 -15.81 22.90 -8.72
N GLU A 109 -17.11 22.63 -8.76
CA GLU A 109 -18.12 23.65 -9.11
C GLU A 109 -18.29 24.52 -7.88
N ARG A 110 -17.33 25.44 -7.71
CA ARG A 110 -17.54 26.63 -6.91
C ARG A 110 -18.71 27.37 -7.54
N PRO A 111 -19.81 27.66 -6.82
CA PRO A 111 -20.76 28.64 -7.33
C PRO A 111 -20.05 29.99 -7.35
N SER A 112 -19.71 30.47 -8.54
CA SER A 112 -19.37 31.88 -8.76
C SER A 112 -20.64 32.62 -9.21
N PRO A 113 -20.87 33.84 -8.70
CA PRO A 113 -22.17 34.49 -8.73
C PRO A 113 -22.41 35.13 -10.10
N VAL A 114 -23.56 34.86 -10.72
CA VAL A 114 -24.02 35.66 -11.86
C VAL A 114 -25.26 36.44 -11.46
N SER A 115 -25.07 37.76 -11.39
CA SER A 115 -26.14 38.74 -11.35
C SER A 115 -26.97 38.65 -12.64
N ALA A 116 -28.29 38.69 -12.48
CA ALA A 116 -29.24 39.25 -13.44
C ALA A 116 -30.40 39.79 -12.58
N ARG A 117 -30.50 41.09 -12.31
CA ARG A 117 -31.16 42.09 -13.17
C ARG A 117 -32.44 41.54 -13.80
N GLY A 118 -33.57 41.98 -13.25
CA GLY A 118 -34.94 41.81 -13.72
C GLY A 118 -35.85 42.49 -12.73
#